data_AF-A0A6P6EC37-F1
#
_entry.id   AF-A0A6P6EC37-F1
#
_cell.length_a   1.000
_cell.length_b   1.000
_cell.length_c   1.000
_cell.angle_alpha   90.00
_cell.angle_beta   90.00
_cell.angle_gamma   90.00
#
_symmetry.space_group_name_H-M   'P 1'
#
loop_
_entity.id
_entity.type
_entity.pdbx_description
1 polymer ?
#
loop_
_entity_poly.entity_id
_entity_poly.type
_entity_poly.pdbx_seq_one_letter_code
_entity_poly.pdbx_strand_id
1 'polypeptide(L)' 'MASQNHDPAAPSITAAHKGAKPSVGAARGPVGKRLQQELVTLMMSGDKGISAFPESDNLFKWIGTIHGAAGTNPTLIVL' A
#
# COMPACT_ATOMS: atom_id res chain seq x y z
N MET A 1 7.61 36.40 8.48
CA MET A 1 6.65 35.71 7.58
C MET A 1 7.48 34.80 6.68
N ALA A 2 7.53 33.50 6.95
CA ALA A 2 8.30 32.55 6.14
C ALA A 2 7.32 31.77 5.27
N SER A 3 7.33 32.04 3.97
CA SER A 3 6.65 31.23 2.96
C SER A 3 7.67 30.26 2.37
N GLN A 4 7.57 28.99 2.72
CA GLN A 4 8.26 27.91 2.02
C GLN A 4 7.21 27.09 1.27
N ASN A 5 6.87 27.54 0.06
CA ASN A 5 6.20 26.70 -0.92
C ASN A 5 7.28 25.86 -1.61
N HIS A 6 7.40 24.60 -1.21
CA HIS A 6 8.09 23.59 -2.02
C HIS A 6 7.07 22.94 -2.94
N ASP A 7 7.12 23.30 -4.21
CA ASP A 7 6.39 22.61 -5.27
C ASP A 7 7.27 21.46 -5.78
N PRO A 8 6.84 20.19 -5.69
CA PRO A 8 7.44 19.13 -6.48
C PRO A 8 6.65 19.01 -7.78
N ALA A 9 7.23 19.56 -8.85
CA ALA A 9 6.79 19.33 -10.21
C ALA A 9 6.70 17.83 -10.52
N ALA A 10 5.61 17.47 -11.21
CA ALA A 10 5.12 16.12 -11.50
C ALA A 10 6.08 15.21 -12.31
N PRO A 11 5.69 13.94 -12.51
CA PRO A 11 5.26 13.62 -13.86
C PRO A 11 3.92 12.88 -13.91
N SER A 12 3.06 13.38 -14.79
CA SER A 12 1.82 12.76 -15.24
C SER A 12 2.12 11.39 -15.87
N ILE A 13 1.73 10.31 -15.20
CA ILE A 13 1.76 8.96 -15.78
C ILE A 13 0.37 8.64 -16.34
N THR A 14 0.11 9.10 -17.56
CA THR A 14 -0.90 8.49 -18.43
C THR A 14 -0.33 7.18 -18.96
N ALA A 15 -0.71 6.06 -18.34
CA ALA A 15 -0.56 4.74 -18.94
C ALA A 15 -1.77 3.88 -18.54
N ALA A 16 -2.75 3.84 -19.44
CA ALA A 16 -3.92 2.99 -19.33
C ALA A 16 -3.51 1.52 -19.52
N HIS A 17 -3.45 0.76 -18.43
CA HIS A 17 -3.30 -0.69 -18.46
C HIS A 17 -4.39 -1.32 -17.58
N LYS A 18 -5.47 -1.71 -18.26
CA LYS A 18 -6.37 -2.83 -17.97
C LYS A 18 -6.36 -3.40 -16.53
N GLY A 19 -7.34 -2.96 -15.75
CA GLY A 19 -8.14 -3.89 -14.94
C GLY A 19 -7.71 -4.15 -13.50
N ALA A 20 -7.66 -3.10 -12.67
CA ALA A 20 -8.28 -3.11 -11.33
C ALA A 20 -8.31 -1.66 -10.85
N LYS A 21 -9.41 -0.95 -11.10
CA LYS A 21 -9.70 0.25 -10.32
C LYS A 21 -9.91 -0.24 -8.88
N PRO A 22 -9.08 0.13 -7.88
CA PRO A 22 -9.50 -0.10 -6.50
C PRO A 22 -10.82 0.63 -6.34
N SER A 23 -11.86 -0.08 -5.90
CA SER A 23 -13.21 0.45 -5.79
C SER A 23 -13.18 1.79 -5.03
N VAL A 24 -13.35 2.89 -5.77
CA VAL A 24 -13.25 4.26 -5.27
C VAL A 24 -14.36 4.58 -4.23
N GLY A 25 -15.29 3.64 -4.02
CA GLY A 25 -16.39 3.78 -3.05
C GLY A 25 -15.95 3.75 -1.59
N ALA A 26 -14.98 2.90 -1.22
CA ALA A 26 -14.62 2.67 0.19
C ALA A 26 -13.56 3.64 0.75
N ALA A 27 -12.78 4.31 -0.11
CA ALA A 27 -11.64 5.15 0.28
C ALA A 27 -11.94 6.66 0.32
N ARG A 28 -13.21 7.05 0.51
CA ARG A 28 -13.64 8.47 0.42
C ARG A 28 -13.07 9.41 1.50
N GLY A 29 -12.48 8.87 2.57
CA GLY A 29 -11.89 9.66 3.67
C GLY A 29 -10.35 9.76 3.61
N PRO A 30 -9.74 10.67 4.40
CA PRO A 30 -8.28 10.84 4.47
C PRO A 30 -7.54 9.54 4.81
N VAL A 31 -8.13 8.71 5.69
CA VAL A 31 -7.55 7.42 6.09
C VAL A 31 -7.54 6.43 4.93
N GLY A 32 -8.62 6.37 4.14
CA GLY A 32 -8.69 5.49 2.97
C GLY A 32 -7.65 5.85 1.92
N LYS A 33 -7.46 7.15 1.67
CA LYS A 33 -6.40 7.63 0.77
C LYS A 33 -5.00 7.23 1.24
N ARG A 34 -4.72 7.40 2.54
CA ARG A 34 -3.44 6.98 3.12
C ARG A 34 -3.23 5.47 2.97
N LEU A 35 -4.24 4.66 3.30
CA LEU A 35 -4.15 3.20 3.18
C LEU A 35 -3.94 2.74 1.73
N GLN A 36 -4.54 3.42 0.75
CA GLN A 36 -4.26 3.16 -0.67
C GLN A 36 -2.81 3.47 -1.04
N GLN A 37 -2.25 4.57 -0.53
CA GLN A 37 -0.85 4.93 -0.77
C GLN A 37 0.10 3.93 -0.12
N GLU A 38 -0.17 3.51 1.11
CA GLU A 38 0.63 2.50 1.83
C GLU A 38 0.62 1.17 1.07
N LEU A 39 -0.53 0.75 0.54
CA LEU A 39 -0.62 -0.47 -0.28
C LEU A 39 0.31 -0.38 -1.51
N VAL A 40 0.28 0.74 -2.23
CA VAL A 40 1.14 0.94 -3.41
C VAL A 40 2.61 0.94 -3.01
N THR A 41 2.98 1.66 -1.95
CA THR A 41 4.35 1.69 -1.43
C THR A 41 4.84 0.29 -1.04
N LEU A 42 4.02 -0.49 -0.35
CA LEU A 42 4.34 -1.86 0.05
C LEU A 42 4.55 -2.77 -1.19
N MET A 43 3.71 -2.63 -2.21
CA MET A 43 3.88 -3.39 -3.46
C MET A 43 5.17 -3.00 -4.20
N MET A 44 5.65 -1.77 -4.02
CA MET A 44 6.89 -1.27 -4.63
C MET A 44 8.15 -1.57 -3.80
N SER A 45 8.04 -1.84 -2.49
CA SER A 45 9.21 -2.05 -1.63
C SER A 45 9.95 -3.36 -1.95
N GLY A 46 9.24 -4.38 -2.44
CA GLY A 46 9.85 -5.64 -2.90
C GLY A 46 10.44 -6.50 -1.78
N ASP A 47 9.96 -6.32 -0.55
CA ASP A 47 10.43 -7.06 0.63
C ASP A 47 10.04 -8.54 0.53
N LYS A 48 11.02 -9.40 0.23
CA LYS A 48 10.83 -10.83 -0.08
C LYS A 48 10.22 -11.68 1.05
N GLY A 49 10.10 -11.16 2.26
CA GLY A 49 9.56 -11.87 3.42
C GLY A 49 8.30 -11.25 4.01
N ILE A 50 7.79 -10.14 3.46
CA ILE A 50 6.64 -9.42 4.01
C ILE A 50 5.67 -9.13 2.88
N SER A 51 4.39 -9.46 3.09
CA SER A 51 3.31 -9.06 2.21
C SER A 51 2.08 -8.71 3.02
N ALA A 52 1.25 -7.79 2.53
CA ALA A 52 -0.04 -7.50 3.13
C ALA A 52 -1.01 -6.96 2.07
N PHE A 53 -2.25 -7.42 2.13
CA PHE A 53 -3.30 -7.02 1.18
C PHE A 53 -4.64 -6.83 1.91
N PRO A 54 -5.50 -5.90 1.47
CA PRO A 54 -6.85 -5.79 2.00
C PRO A 54 -7.64 -7.09 1.86
N GLU A 55 -8.45 -7.42 2.86
CA GLU A 55 -9.38 -8.54 2.77
C GLU A 55 -10.59 -8.10 1.92
N SER A 56 -10.63 -8.59 0.67
CA SER A 56 -11.70 -8.31 -0.29
C SER A 56 -11.88 -6.81 -0.55
N ASP A 57 -13.08 -6.28 -0.33
CA ASP A 57 -13.48 -4.89 -0.56
C ASP A 57 -13.39 -4.01 0.70
N ASN A 58 -12.94 -4.55 1.83
CA ASN A 58 -12.72 -3.79 3.05
C ASN A 58 -11.26 -3.32 3.17
N LEU A 59 -11.01 -2.06 2.82
CA LEU A 59 -9.69 -1.43 2.93
C LEU A 59 -9.16 -1.31 4.37
N PHE A 60 -9.99 -1.52 5.39
CA PHE A 60 -9.60 -1.42 6.80
C PHE A 60 -9.29 -2.78 7.44
N LYS A 61 -9.50 -3.89 6.71
CA LYS A 61 -9.13 -5.24 7.14
C LYS A 61 -8.07 -5.79 6.20
N TRP A 62 -7.00 -6.35 6.74
CA TRP A 62 -5.81 -6.73 5.99
C TRP A 62 -5.42 -8.16 6.34
N ILE A 63 -4.96 -8.89 5.32
CA ILE A 63 -4.30 -10.18 5.48
C ILE A 63 -2.81 -9.95 5.24
N GLY A 64 -2.01 -10.20 6.26
CA GLY A 64 -0.55 -10.05 6.23
C GLY A 64 0.16 -11.40 6.26
N THR A 65 1.30 -11.52 5.59
CA THR A 65 2.22 -12.66 5.73
C THR A 65 3.62 -12.16 6.02
N ILE A 66 4.22 -12.70 7.09
CA ILE A 66 5.60 -12.40 7.47
C ILE A 66 6.38 -13.71 7.60
N HIS A 67 7.45 -13.82 6.83
CA HIS A 67 8.44 -14.88 6.96
C HIS A 67 9.41 -14.55 8.10
N GLY A 68 9.63 -15.51 8.99
CA GLY A 68 10.69 -15.44 9.99
C GLY A 68 12.06 -15.20 9.33
N ALA A 69 12.89 -14.40 9.99
CA ALA A 69 14.25 -14.13 9.54
C ALA A 69 15.09 -15.41 9.44
N ALA A 70 16.09 -15.42 8.56
CA ALA A 70 17.00 -16.56 8.43
C ALA A 70 17.69 -16.86 9.77
N GLY A 71 17.72 -18.14 10.16
CA GLY A 71 18.32 -18.58 11.42
C GLY A 71 17.44 -18.40 12.67
N THR A 72 16.23 -17.87 12.53
CA THR A 72 15.19 -17.95 13.56
C THR A 72 14.20 -19.06 13.22
N ASN A 73 13.40 -19.52 14.19
CA ASN A 73 12.34 -20.48 13.89
C ASN A 73 11.45 -19.90 12.77
N PRO A 74 11.23 -20.63 11.66
CA PRO A 74 10.50 -20.11 10.49
C PRO A 74 9.00 -20.07 10.80
N THR A 75 8.60 -19.22 11.74
CA THR A 75 7.20 -18.96 12.04
C THR A 75 6.66 -18.07 10.92
N LEU A 76 5.74 -18.62 10.14
CA LEU A 76 4.92 -17.85 9.21
C LEU A 76 3.77 -17.25 10.02
N ILE A 77 3.77 -15.93 10.19
CA ILE A 77 2.65 -15.24 10.86
C ILE A 77 1.68 -14.77 9.77
N VAL A 78 0.44 -15.27 9.85
CA VAL A 78 -0.69 -14.76 9.09
C VAL A 78 -1.49 -13.83 9.99
N LEU A 79 -1.58 -12.56 9.61
CA LEU A 79 -2.32 -11.52 10.34
C LEU A 79 -3.68 -11.27 9.70
#